data_AF-A0A836VZ30-F1
#
_entry.id   AF-A0A836VZ30-F1
#
_cell.length_a   1.000
_cell.length_b   1.000
_cell.length_c   1.000
_cell.angle_alpha   90.00
_cell.angle_beta   90.00
_cell.angle_gamma   90.00
#
_symmetry.space_group_name_H-M   'P 1'
#
loop_
_entity.id
_entity.type
_entity.pdbx_description
1 polymer ?
#
loop_
_entity_poly.entity_id
_entity_poly.type
_entity_poly.pdbx_seq_one_letter_code
_entity_poly.pdbx_strand_id
1 'polypeptide(L)'
;MVIKSSEVQRYFTELEEETSKMYSIAKKAKKNSLDPQDAPEIFLARDLAERVEGILEHYGLKGIAKRIRELTSQYPREIAALKIAEDIIYGKFGSFEEEKAAEIAIRAALAVLTEGITAAPLQGIDKVSIKQNYDGTKYLAIYYAGPIRSAGGTEQALTVLVADYIRQLLHLDKYIPTNEEIKRFIEE
;
A
#
# COMPACT_ATOMS: atom_id res chain seq x y z
N MET A 1 16.27 18.65 -9.37
CA MET A 1 16.58 17.93 -10.62
C MET A 1 18.08 17.71 -10.65
N VAL A 2 18.56 16.51 -10.29
CA VAL A 2 20.01 16.22 -10.32
C VAL A 2 20.41 16.08 -11.77
N ILE A 3 21.27 16.96 -12.27
CA ILE A 3 21.90 16.79 -13.59
C ILE A 3 22.76 15.52 -13.47
N LYS A 4 22.23 14.38 -13.91
CA LYS A 4 23.01 13.14 -14.02
C LYS A 4 24.09 13.39 -15.08
N SER A 5 25.36 13.20 -14.75
CA SER A 5 26.44 13.21 -15.75
C SER A 5 26.11 12.21 -16.86
N SER A 6 26.60 12.44 -18.07
CA SER A 6 26.40 11.55 -19.21
C SER A 6 26.80 10.10 -18.90
N GLU A 7 27.83 9.91 -18.06
CA GLU A 7 28.28 8.62 -17.57
C GLU A 7 27.23 7.93 -16.67
N VAL A 8 26.62 8.66 -15.74
CA VAL A 8 25.57 8.12 -14.86
C VAL A 8 24.32 7.76 -15.67
N GLN A 9 23.96 8.56 -16.67
CA GLN A 9 22.83 8.23 -17.56
C GLN A 9 23.11 6.94 -18.33
N ARG A 10 24.29 6.82 -18.95
CA ARG A 10 24.71 5.62 -19.66
C ARG A 10 24.68 4.38 -18.76
N TYR A 11 25.20 4.48 -17.54
CA TYR A 11 25.18 3.38 -16.57
C TYR A 11 23.75 2.88 -16.29
N PHE A 12 22.80 3.78 -16.02
CA PHE A 12 21.41 3.38 -15.78
C PHE A 12 20.75 2.79 -17.04
N THR A 13 21.05 3.33 -18.23
CA THR A 13 20.53 2.78 -19.49
C THR A 13 21.00 1.34 -19.71
N GLU A 14 22.30 1.06 -19.51
CA GLU A 14 22.85 -0.29 -19.65
C GLU A 14 22.19 -1.28 -18.67
N LEU A 15 21.95 -0.87 -17.42
CA LEU A 15 21.22 -1.68 -16.44
C LEU A 15 19.76 -1.94 -16.83
N GLU A 16 19.05 -0.92 -17.31
CA GLU A 16 17.65 -1.05 -17.74
C GLU A 16 17.52 -2.00 -18.94
N GLU A 17 18.45 -1.93 -19.91
CA GLU A 17 18.47 -2.79 -21.09
C GLU A 17 18.69 -4.25 -20.72
N GLU A 18 19.72 -4.56 -19.92
CA GLU A 18 19.99 -5.94 -19.49
C GLU A 18 18.89 -6.48 -18.57
N THR A 19 18.33 -5.65 -17.68
CA THR A 19 17.18 -6.03 -16.84
C THR A 19 15.98 -6.38 -17.70
N SER A 20 15.66 -5.54 -18.70
CA SER A 20 14.52 -5.76 -19.61
C SER A 20 14.69 -7.04 -20.44
N LYS A 21 15.91 -7.31 -20.89
CA LYS A 21 16.26 -8.55 -21.60
C LYS A 21 16.04 -9.77 -20.71
N MET A 22 16.54 -9.78 -19.47
CA MET A 22 16.30 -10.87 -18.52
C MET A 22 14.81 -11.05 -18.21
N TYR A 23 14.08 -9.96 -18.02
CA TYR A 23 12.64 -9.99 -17.80
C TYR A 23 11.88 -10.60 -18.98
N SER A 24 12.30 -10.30 -20.21
CA SER A 24 11.71 -10.88 -21.42
C SER A 24 11.91 -12.40 -21.51
N ILE A 25 13.07 -12.90 -21.05
CA ILE A 25 13.37 -14.33 -20.98
C ILE A 25 12.46 -14.98 -19.94
N ALA A 26 12.36 -14.40 -18.73
CA ALA A 26 11.47 -14.89 -17.68
C ALA A 26 10.00 -14.96 -18.15
N LYS A 27 9.52 -13.91 -18.84
CA LYS A 27 8.17 -13.88 -19.42
C LYS A 27 7.93 -14.97 -20.47
N LYS A 28 8.94 -15.31 -21.29
CA LYS A 28 8.84 -16.43 -22.24
C LYS A 28 8.82 -17.78 -21.53
N ALA A 29 9.60 -17.95 -20.46
CA ALA A 29 9.65 -19.18 -19.70
C ALA A 29 8.33 -19.47 -18.96
N LYS A 30 7.78 -18.48 -18.23
CA LYS A 30 6.55 -18.65 -17.43
C LYS A 30 5.30 -18.90 -18.26
N LYS A 31 5.28 -18.48 -19.53
CA LYS A 31 4.20 -18.80 -20.50
C LYS A 31 3.99 -20.29 -20.77
N ASN A 32 4.92 -21.15 -20.38
CA ASN A 32 4.74 -22.59 -20.46
C ASN A 32 3.81 -23.13 -19.35
N SER A 33 3.33 -22.27 -18.45
CA SER A 33 2.36 -22.58 -17.37
C SER A 33 2.80 -23.74 -16.47
N LEU A 34 4.10 -23.86 -16.23
CA LEU A 34 4.70 -24.85 -15.33
C LEU A 34 4.91 -24.29 -13.91
N ASP A 35 4.65 -23.00 -13.71
CA ASP A 35 4.80 -22.25 -12.47
C ASP A 35 3.43 -21.79 -11.94
N PRO A 36 3.33 -21.32 -10.67
CA PRO A 36 2.07 -20.83 -10.10
C PRO A 36 1.39 -19.69 -10.89
N GLN A 37 2.16 -18.92 -11.66
CA GLN A 37 1.68 -17.83 -12.50
C GLN A 37 2.33 -17.91 -13.89
N ASP A 38 1.60 -17.48 -14.93
CA ASP A 38 2.07 -17.48 -16.32
C ASP A 38 2.90 -16.22 -16.70
N ALA A 39 3.04 -15.29 -15.76
CA ALA A 39 3.82 -14.06 -15.87
C ALA A 39 4.79 -13.90 -14.68
N PRO A 40 5.88 -13.12 -14.82
CA PRO A 40 6.77 -12.83 -13.69
C PRO A 40 6.03 -12.18 -12.52
N GLU A 41 6.18 -12.76 -11.32
CA GLU A 41 5.52 -12.30 -10.09
C GLU A 41 6.22 -11.08 -9.45
N ILE A 42 7.48 -10.84 -9.84
CA ILE A 42 8.26 -9.67 -9.42
C ILE A 42 8.12 -8.63 -10.52
N PHE A 43 7.38 -7.55 -10.28
CA PHE A 43 7.24 -6.46 -11.24
C PHE A 43 8.47 -5.54 -11.22
N LEU A 44 8.70 -4.82 -12.32
CA LEU A 44 9.75 -3.80 -12.41
C LEU A 44 9.18 -2.43 -12.03
N ALA A 45 9.96 -1.64 -11.30
CA ALA A 45 9.62 -0.26 -10.95
C ALA A 45 10.87 0.63 -10.95
N ARG A 46 10.75 1.84 -11.48
CA ARG A 46 11.86 2.80 -11.59
C ARG A 46 11.96 3.75 -10.40
N ASP A 47 10.85 4.00 -9.73
CA ASP A 47 10.77 4.92 -8.61
C ASP A 47 9.74 4.47 -7.56
N LEU A 48 9.63 5.27 -6.50
CA LEU A 48 8.65 5.08 -5.43
C LEU A 48 7.23 4.90 -5.97
N ALA A 49 6.83 5.76 -6.90
CA ALA A 49 5.45 5.83 -7.35
C ALA A 49 5.06 4.56 -8.12
N GLU A 50 5.95 4.06 -8.97
CA GLU A 50 5.78 2.77 -9.66
C GLU A 50 5.82 1.58 -8.70
N ARG A 51 6.63 1.64 -7.64
CA ARG A 51 6.61 0.59 -6.59
C ARG A 51 5.23 0.50 -5.92
N VAL A 52 4.67 1.63 -5.53
CA VAL A 52 3.33 1.67 -4.91
C VAL A 52 2.25 1.19 -5.87
N GLU A 53 2.29 1.62 -7.14
CA GLU A 53 1.33 1.17 -8.15
C GLU A 53 1.43 -0.33 -8.40
N GLY A 54 2.63 -0.90 -8.50
CA GLY A 54 2.83 -2.34 -8.65
C GLY A 54 2.36 -3.15 -7.45
N ILE A 55 2.62 -2.69 -6.21
CA ILE A 55 2.10 -3.35 -4.99
C ILE A 55 0.57 -3.44 -4.99
N LEU A 56 -0.10 -2.43 -5.55
CA LEU A 56 -1.56 -2.31 -5.54
C LEU A 56 -2.23 -2.73 -6.86
N GLU A 57 -1.46 -3.23 -7.84
CA GLU A 57 -1.96 -3.52 -9.19
C GLU A 57 -3.18 -4.45 -9.18
N HIS A 58 -3.19 -5.43 -8.26
CA HIS A 58 -4.27 -6.40 -8.11
C HIS A 58 -5.62 -5.79 -7.69
N TYR A 59 -5.64 -4.57 -7.16
CA TYR A 59 -6.86 -3.82 -6.88
C TYR A 59 -7.38 -3.04 -8.10
N GLY A 60 -6.65 -3.03 -9.22
CA GLY A 60 -7.08 -2.41 -10.47
C GLY A 60 -7.00 -0.88 -10.48
N LEU A 61 -6.27 -0.25 -9.55
CA LEU A 61 -6.06 1.20 -9.55
C LEU A 61 -5.18 1.60 -10.73
N LYS A 62 -5.57 2.65 -11.46
CA LYS A 62 -4.81 3.18 -12.58
C LYS A 62 -4.39 4.62 -12.31
N GLY A 63 -3.12 4.93 -12.56
CA GLY A 63 -2.62 6.30 -12.50
C GLY A 63 -2.31 6.79 -11.08
N ILE A 64 -2.25 5.89 -10.10
CA ILE A 64 -1.84 6.23 -8.74
C ILE A 64 -0.38 6.68 -8.72
N ALA A 65 0.49 6.08 -9.54
CA ALA A 65 1.89 6.51 -9.62
C ALA A 65 2.01 7.97 -10.08
N LYS A 66 1.25 8.37 -11.11
CA LYS A 66 1.22 9.77 -11.57
C LYS A 66 0.79 10.70 -10.43
N ARG A 67 -0.25 10.33 -9.70
CA ARG A 67 -0.78 11.15 -8.60
C ARG A 67 0.18 11.26 -7.43
N ILE A 68 0.89 10.19 -7.07
CA ILE A 68 1.93 10.20 -6.04
C ILE A 68 3.03 11.20 -6.41
N ARG A 69 3.49 11.22 -7.67
CA ARG A 69 4.51 12.18 -8.13
C ARG A 69 4.01 13.62 -8.05
N GLU A 70 2.76 13.88 -8.46
CA GLU A 70 2.14 15.20 -8.33
C GLU A 70 2.12 15.67 -6.87
N LEU A 71 1.66 14.83 -5.95
CA LEU A 71 1.53 15.18 -4.54
C LEU A 71 2.88 15.34 -3.85
N THR A 72 3.84 14.46 -4.10
CA THR A 72 5.18 14.53 -3.50
C THR A 72 6.02 15.69 -4.04
N SER A 73 5.65 16.27 -5.19
CA SER A 73 6.26 17.53 -5.68
C SER A 73 5.77 18.77 -4.94
N GLN A 74 4.62 18.69 -4.26
CA GLN A 74 3.94 19.81 -3.60
C GLN A 74 3.96 19.70 -2.08
N TYR A 75 4.02 18.48 -1.56
CA TYR A 75 3.87 18.17 -0.15
C TYR A 75 4.97 17.22 0.35
N PRO A 76 5.29 17.26 1.66
CA PRO A 76 6.03 16.19 2.30
C PRO A 76 5.35 14.84 2.07
N ARG A 77 6.15 13.77 2.08
CA ARG A 77 5.67 12.40 1.79
C ARG A 77 4.53 11.98 2.72
N GLU A 78 4.59 12.39 3.97
CA GLU A 78 3.60 12.10 5.00
C GLU A 78 2.23 12.67 4.61
N ILE A 79 2.20 13.92 4.15
CA ILE A 79 0.98 14.57 3.69
C ILE A 79 0.52 13.99 2.34
N ALA A 80 1.46 13.68 1.44
CA ALA A 80 1.14 13.03 0.17
C ALA A 80 0.46 11.67 0.37
N ALA A 81 0.91 10.87 1.35
CA ALA A 81 0.31 9.58 1.68
C ALA A 81 -1.15 9.72 2.14
N LEU A 82 -1.44 10.66 3.05
CA LEU A 82 -2.80 10.93 3.51
C LEU A 82 -3.70 11.43 2.37
N LYS A 83 -3.18 12.28 1.48
CA LYS A 83 -3.91 12.74 0.28
C LYS A 83 -4.18 11.64 -0.73
N ILE A 84 -3.31 10.64 -0.85
CA ILE A 84 -3.57 9.45 -1.66
C ILE A 84 -4.71 8.62 -1.05
N ALA A 85 -4.69 8.40 0.26
CA ALA A 85 -5.80 7.74 0.95
C ALA A 85 -7.12 8.50 0.76
N GLU A 86 -7.11 9.82 0.90
CA GLU A 86 -8.26 10.71 0.63
C GLU A 86 -8.77 10.56 -0.82
N ASP A 87 -7.87 10.63 -1.80
CA ASP A 87 -8.21 10.45 -3.22
C ASP A 87 -8.86 9.08 -3.48
N ILE A 88 -8.44 8.02 -2.77
CA ILE A 88 -9.04 6.67 -2.88
C ILE A 88 -10.42 6.63 -2.24
N ILE A 89 -10.58 7.14 -1.01
CA ILE A 89 -11.87 7.17 -0.31
C ILE A 89 -12.92 7.97 -1.07
N TYR A 90 -12.53 9.08 -1.70
CA TYR A 90 -13.42 9.91 -2.53
C TYR A 90 -13.57 9.42 -3.98
N GLY A 91 -13.05 8.24 -4.31
CA GLY A 91 -13.36 7.55 -5.56
C GLY A 91 -12.61 8.04 -6.79
N LYS A 92 -11.51 8.78 -6.65
CA LYS A 92 -10.72 9.30 -7.78
C LYS A 92 -10.13 8.20 -8.67
N PHE A 93 -9.91 7.01 -8.10
CA PHE A 93 -9.36 5.85 -8.79
C PHE A 93 -10.42 4.78 -9.10
N GLY A 94 -11.70 5.15 -9.00
CA GLY A 94 -12.83 4.23 -9.09
C GLY A 94 -13.58 4.13 -7.76
N SER A 95 -14.84 3.68 -7.83
CA SER A 95 -15.68 3.46 -6.65
C SER A 95 -15.50 2.03 -6.14
N PHE A 96 -15.35 1.89 -4.83
CA PHE A 96 -15.29 0.61 -4.14
C PHE A 96 -16.29 0.61 -2.99
N GLU A 97 -16.72 -0.57 -2.56
CA GLU A 97 -17.44 -0.71 -1.29
C GLU A 97 -16.60 -0.14 -0.14
N GLU A 98 -17.26 0.40 0.88
CA GLU A 98 -16.62 1.21 1.93
C GLU A 98 -15.45 0.50 2.62
N GLU A 99 -15.64 -0.77 3.03
CA GLU A 99 -14.58 -1.60 3.62
C GLU A 99 -13.40 -1.80 2.67
N LYS A 100 -13.69 -1.98 1.37
CA LYS A 100 -12.67 -2.21 0.36
C LYS A 100 -11.89 -0.92 0.06
N ALA A 101 -12.59 0.21 -0.01
CA ALA A 101 -11.96 1.52 -0.14
C ALA A 101 -11.03 1.79 1.05
N ALA A 102 -11.48 1.49 2.28
CA ALA A 102 -10.66 1.63 3.49
C ALA A 102 -9.39 0.75 3.43
N GLU A 103 -9.54 -0.52 3.02
CA GLU A 103 -8.41 -1.44 2.86
C GLU A 103 -7.37 -0.90 1.87
N ILE A 104 -7.81 -0.50 0.68
CA ILE A 104 -6.94 0.03 -0.38
C ILE A 104 -6.28 1.32 0.07
N ALA A 105 -7.03 2.23 0.71
CA ALA A 105 -6.51 3.50 1.20
C ALA A 105 -5.43 3.32 2.27
N ILE A 106 -5.64 2.38 3.23
CA ILE A 106 -4.62 2.06 4.25
C ILE A 106 -3.36 1.53 3.58
N ARG A 107 -3.48 0.54 2.70
CA ARG A 107 -2.33 -0.07 2.02
C ARG A 107 -1.58 0.94 1.16
N ALA A 108 -2.29 1.82 0.45
CA ALA A 108 -1.68 2.85 -0.38
C ALA A 108 -0.93 3.90 0.43
N ALA A 109 -1.53 4.43 1.49
CA ALA A 109 -0.85 5.40 2.35
C ALA A 109 0.38 4.77 3.02
N LEU A 110 0.29 3.53 3.51
CA LEU A 110 1.44 2.81 4.05
C LEU A 110 2.53 2.61 3.00
N ALA A 111 2.19 2.15 1.81
CA ALA A 111 3.17 1.94 0.74
C ALA A 111 3.89 3.26 0.36
N VAL A 112 3.20 4.41 0.40
CA VAL A 112 3.84 5.71 0.20
C VAL A 112 4.76 6.06 1.37
N LEU A 113 4.31 5.88 2.62
CA LEU A 113 5.08 6.21 3.83
C LEU A 113 6.35 5.36 3.97
N THR A 114 6.28 4.09 3.58
CA THR A 114 7.35 3.08 3.71
C THR A 114 8.17 2.92 2.44
N GLU A 115 7.98 3.84 1.50
CA GLU A 115 8.64 3.87 0.21
C GLU A 115 8.41 2.65 -0.70
N GLY A 116 7.41 1.82 -0.38
CA GLY A 116 7.13 0.55 -1.04
C GLY A 116 8.26 -0.47 -0.89
N ILE A 117 9.05 -0.38 0.18
CA ILE A 117 10.21 -1.25 0.43
C ILE A 117 9.81 -2.47 1.28
N THR A 118 8.78 -2.33 2.10
CA THR A 118 8.41 -3.34 3.09
C THR A 118 7.21 -4.16 2.67
N ALA A 119 7.08 -5.33 3.30
CA ALA A 119 5.98 -6.25 3.05
C ALA A 119 4.68 -5.83 3.75
N ALA A 120 4.66 -4.81 4.61
CA ALA A 120 3.47 -4.47 5.41
C ALA A 120 2.21 -4.20 4.56
N PRO A 121 2.29 -3.37 3.49
CA PRO A 121 1.11 -3.07 2.69
C PRO A 121 0.57 -4.28 1.92
N LEU A 122 1.39 -5.31 1.68
CA LEU A 122 1.01 -6.49 0.90
C LEU A 122 0.61 -7.67 1.80
N GLN A 123 1.46 -8.00 2.77
CA GLN A 123 1.39 -9.22 3.59
C GLN A 123 1.15 -8.96 5.07
N GLY A 124 1.32 -7.72 5.54
CA GLY A 124 1.16 -7.38 6.95
C GLY A 124 -0.29 -7.16 7.37
N ILE A 125 -1.13 -6.70 6.44
CA ILE A 125 -2.57 -6.53 6.64
C ILE A 125 -3.27 -7.69 5.94
N ASP A 126 -4.00 -8.51 6.70
CA ASP A 126 -4.86 -9.58 6.18
C ASP A 126 -6.12 -8.99 5.56
N LYS A 127 -6.85 -8.20 6.35
CA LYS A 127 -8.06 -7.49 5.93
C LYS A 127 -8.36 -6.27 6.78
N VAL A 128 -9.27 -5.45 6.27
CA VAL A 128 -9.88 -4.32 6.99
C VAL A 128 -11.39 -4.53 7.00
N SER A 129 -12.04 -4.25 8.12
CA SER A 129 -13.48 -4.43 8.27
C SER A 129 -14.10 -3.29 9.05
N ILE A 130 -15.37 -3.01 8.76
CA ILE A 130 -16.20 -2.05 9.50
C ILE A 130 -17.10 -2.85 10.43
N LYS A 131 -16.86 -2.72 11.72
CA LYS A 131 -17.56 -3.45 12.78
C LYS A 131 -18.48 -2.51 13.57
N GLN A 132 -19.26 -3.07 14.48
CA GLN A 132 -20.19 -2.33 15.32
C GLN A 132 -19.80 -2.44 16.81
N ASN A 133 -19.82 -1.32 17.51
CA ASN A 133 -19.70 -1.24 18.97
C ASN A 133 -21.01 -1.68 19.64
N TYR A 134 -20.97 -1.89 20.97
CA TYR A 134 -22.15 -2.30 21.74
C TYR A 134 -23.29 -1.27 21.72
N ASP A 135 -23.00 0.01 21.47
CA ASP A 135 -23.97 1.11 21.38
C ASP A 135 -24.56 1.28 19.97
N GLY A 136 -24.15 0.43 19.02
CA GLY A 136 -24.59 0.46 17.64
C GLY A 136 -23.76 1.35 16.71
N THR A 137 -22.79 2.11 17.21
CA THR A 137 -21.88 2.91 16.37
C THR A 137 -20.93 1.99 15.59
N LYS A 138 -20.48 2.43 14.40
CA LYS A 138 -19.56 1.65 13.55
C LYS A 138 -18.12 2.12 13.71
N TYR A 139 -17.16 1.21 13.71
CA TYR A 139 -15.72 1.50 13.81
C TYR A 139 -14.90 0.68 12.80
N LEU A 140 -13.68 1.13 12.54
CA LEU A 140 -12.75 0.44 11.64
C LEU A 140 -11.85 -0.54 12.40
N ALA A 141 -11.73 -1.77 11.90
CA ALA A 141 -10.90 -2.84 12.44
C ALA A 141 -9.85 -3.29 11.42
N ILE A 142 -8.61 -3.43 11.86
CA ILE A 142 -7.49 -3.93 11.04
C ILE A 142 -7.09 -5.30 11.56
N TYR A 143 -7.03 -6.26 10.64
CA TYR A 143 -6.56 -7.61 10.94
C TYR A 143 -5.12 -7.71 10.44
N TYR A 144 -4.17 -7.80 11.37
CA TYR A 144 -2.77 -8.01 11.04
C TYR A 144 -2.47 -9.49 10.83
N ALA A 145 -1.57 -9.78 9.90
CA ALA A 145 -0.99 -11.12 9.73
C ALA A 145 0.44 -11.16 10.29
N GLY A 146 0.94 -12.35 10.62
CA GLY A 146 2.29 -12.56 11.16
C GLY A 146 3.43 -11.83 10.41
N PRO A 147 3.43 -11.74 9.06
CA PRO A 147 4.43 -10.99 8.31
C PRO A 147 4.54 -9.49 8.66
N ILE A 148 3.56 -8.90 9.37
CA ILE A 148 3.65 -7.53 9.88
C ILE A 148 4.87 -7.32 10.78
N ARG A 149 5.40 -8.40 11.39
CA ARG A 149 6.62 -8.31 12.21
C ARG A 149 7.86 -7.91 11.40
N SER A 150 7.93 -8.31 10.13
CA SER A 150 9.05 -8.00 9.23
C SER A 150 9.10 -6.54 8.81
N ALA A 151 7.97 -5.82 8.96
CA ALA A 151 7.85 -4.39 8.69
C ALA A 151 8.48 -3.50 9.80
N GLY A 152 8.54 -4.03 11.02
CA GLY A 152 9.01 -3.29 12.20
C GLY A 152 7.93 -2.41 12.85
N GLY A 153 8.23 -1.90 14.05
CA GLY A 153 7.27 -1.17 14.89
C GLY A 153 6.83 0.19 14.33
N THR A 154 7.68 0.85 13.54
CA THR A 154 7.34 2.15 12.93
C THR A 154 6.15 2.02 11.97
N GLU A 155 6.14 0.99 11.12
CA GLU A 155 5.07 0.80 10.15
C GLU A 155 3.78 0.32 10.80
N GLN A 156 3.90 -0.49 11.85
CA GLN A 156 2.76 -0.88 12.69
C GLN A 156 2.10 0.36 13.31
N ALA A 157 2.88 1.29 13.85
CA ALA A 157 2.37 2.53 14.42
C ALA A 157 1.74 3.44 13.35
N LEU A 158 2.37 3.57 12.17
CA LEU A 158 1.82 4.34 11.05
C LEU A 158 0.51 3.75 10.54
N THR A 159 0.34 2.43 10.58
CA THR A 159 -0.91 1.77 10.18
C THR A 159 -2.08 2.21 11.06
N VAL A 160 -1.85 2.34 12.38
CA VAL A 160 -2.85 2.85 13.32
C VAL A 160 -3.20 4.31 13.02
N LEU A 161 -2.21 5.16 12.75
CA LEU A 161 -2.43 6.57 12.39
C LEU A 161 -3.26 6.71 11.11
N VAL A 162 -2.88 5.99 10.06
CA VAL A 162 -3.56 6.03 8.77
C VAL A 162 -4.99 5.52 8.88
N ALA A 163 -5.21 4.44 9.64
CA ALA A 163 -6.55 3.93 9.88
C ALA A 163 -7.42 4.89 10.69
N ASP A 164 -6.85 5.60 11.68
CA ASP A 164 -7.57 6.62 12.42
C ASP A 164 -8.02 7.77 11.50
N TYR A 165 -7.15 8.19 10.56
CA TYR A 165 -7.50 9.19 9.56
C TYR A 165 -8.61 8.70 8.61
N ILE A 166 -8.50 7.48 8.10
CA ILE A 166 -9.48 6.92 7.15
C ILE A 166 -10.84 6.70 7.80
N ARG A 167 -10.90 6.23 9.05
CA ARG A 167 -12.19 6.09 9.75
C ARG A 167 -12.91 7.44 9.89
N GLN A 168 -12.17 8.55 10.05
CA GLN A 168 -12.75 9.89 10.13
C GLN A 168 -13.30 10.34 8.78
N LEU A 169 -12.58 10.06 7.68
CA LEU A 169 -13.07 10.32 6.31
C LEU A 169 -14.35 9.55 5.99
N LEU A 170 -14.49 8.35 6.54
CA LEU A 170 -15.67 7.49 6.41
C LEU A 170 -16.76 7.78 7.46
N HIS A 171 -16.56 8.79 8.31
CA HIS A 171 -17.50 9.15 9.38
C HIS A 171 -17.80 8.00 10.35
N LEU A 172 -16.83 7.12 10.57
CA LEU A 172 -16.88 6.03 11.54
C LEU A 172 -16.41 6.51 12.92
N ASP A 173 -17.03 5.96 13.95
CA ASP A 173 -16.70 6.23 15.34
C ASP A 173 -15.42 5.51 15.77
N LYS A 174 -14.94 5.85 16.96
CA LYS A 174 -13.86 5.14 17.64
C LYS A 174 -14.34 3.77 18.09
N TYR A 175 -13.41 2.83 18.14
CA TYR A 175 -13.66 1.56 18.81
C TYR A 175 -13.85 1.79 20.32
N ILE A 176 -14.91 1.20 20.88
CA ILE A 176 -15.21 1.26 22.30
C ILE A 176 -15.06 -0.15 22.88
N PRO A 177 -13.86 -0.51 23.40
CA PRO A 177 -13.63 -1.85 23.91
C PRO A 177 -14.41 -2.10 25.19
N THR A 178 -14.90 -3.33 25.32
CA THR A 178 -15.42 -3.86 26.58
C THR A 178 -14.27 -4.19 27.55
N ASN A 179 -14.60 -4.29 28.85
CA ASN A 179 -13.61 -4.72 29.85
C ASN A 179 -13.05 -6.12 29.57
N GLU A 180 -13.84 -7.01 28.95
CA GLU A 180 -13.38 -8.35 28.58
C GLU A 180 -12.35 -8.30 27.45
N GLU A 181 -12.59 -7.50 26.41
CA GLU A 181 -11.63 -7.30 25.31
C GLU A 181 -10.32 -6.66 25.79
N ILE A 182 -10.39 -5.69 26.71
CA ILE A 182 -9.19 -5.10 27.32
C ILE A 182 -8.39 -6.16 28.08
N LYS A 183 -9.06 -6.95 28.93
CA LYS A 183 -8.40 -8.02 29.71
C LYS A 183 -7.79 -9.08 28.79
N ARG A 184 -8.48 -9.41 27.71
CA ARG A 184 -7.98 -10.35 26.70
C ARG A 184 -6.72 -9.83 26.02
N PHE A 185 -6.69 -8.54 25.63
CA PHE A 185 -5.50 -7.94 25.03
C PHE A 185 -4.30 -7.89 25.97
N ILE A 186 -4.51 -7.83 27.29
CA ILE A 186 -3.44 -7.88 28.29
C ILE A 186 -2.94 -9.34 28.50
N GLU A 187 -3.80 -10.33 28.31
CA GLU A 187 -3.46 -11.76 28.42
C GLU A 187 -2.56 -12.23 27.27
N GLU A 188 -2.82 -11.74 26.06
CA GLU A 188 -2.08 -12.05 24.82
C GLU A 188 -0.67 -11.42 24.78
#